data_AF-A0A850LM86-F1
#
_entry.id   AF-A0A850LM86-F1
#
_cell.length_a   1.000
_cell.length_b   1.000
_cell.length_c   1.000
_cell.angle_alpha   90.00
_cell.angle_beta   90.00
_cell.angle_gamma   90.00
#
_symmetry.space_group_name_H-M   'P 1'
#
loop_
_entity.id
_entity.type
_entity.pdbx_description
1 polymer ?
#
loop_
_entity_poly.entity_id
_entity_poly.type
_entity_poly.pdbx_seq_one_letter_code
_entity_poly.pdbx_strand_id
1 'polypeptide(L)'
;MSTETFHAELANYLGVGDLRSDYPDGGWSWNRHRLTLGRYRVELTQDRQIVAQRPRGGGLIPSTQLAISGVRSFAEGERVSDDLCRLLSLAAQSQVVPLSYRFGGRGRQPLHPMGQAIYLRPLLPIRDGAAMRTYLETVWPPCYPAQRDRAFRPVPSPYESLRDHHDRRKEILHEYLLRLLDYRGRMLLYRHAARVGKDIG
;
A
#
# COMPACT_ATOMS: atom_id res chain seq x y z
N MET A 1 -30.72 -3.06 -4.86
CA MET A 1 -29.87 -1.91 -5.23
C MET A 1 -28.48 -2.44 -5.52
N SER A 2 -27.96 -2.25 -6.73
CA SER A 2 -26.55 -2.58 -7.02
C SER A 2 -25.68 -1.70 -6.14
N THR A 3 -24.88 -2.29 -5.26
CA THR A 3 -23.89 -1.55 -4.48
C THR A 3 -22.80 -1.08 -5.43
N GLU A 4 -22.74 0.23 -5.67
CA GLU A 4 -21.67 0.84 -6.44
C GLU A 4 -20.30 0.46 -5.85
N THR A 5 -19.32 0.23 -6.73
CA THR A 5 -17.95 -0.10 -6.36
C THR A 5 -17.05 1.09 -6.64
N PHE A 6 -16.24 1.46 -5.65
CA PHE A 6 -15.21 2.48 -5.79
C PHE A 6 -13.98 1.85 -6.42
N HIS A 7 -13.45 2.47 -7.46
CA HIS A 7 -12.27 1.99 -8.16
C HIS A 7 -11.11 2.99 -7.99
N ALA A 8 -9.90 2.47 -7.85
CA ALA A 8 -8.69 3.26 -7.85
C ALA A 8 -7.56 2.53 -8.57
N GLU A 9 -6.61 3.30 -9.08
CA GLU A 9 -5.34 2.77 -9.58
C GLU A 9 -4.25 3.11 -8.57
N LEU A 10 -3.38 2.15 -8.24
CA LEU A 10 -2.32 2.32 -7.26
C LEU A 10 -0.95 2.15 -7.91
N ALA A 11 -0.01 2.97 -7.46
CA ALA A 11 1.39 2.83 -7.80
C ALA A 11 2.16 1.96 -6.80
N ASN A 12 3.19 1.28 -7.29
CA ASN A 12 4.24 0.61 -6.52
C ASN A 12 3.81 -0.49 -5.54
N TYR A 13 2.59 -1.04 -5.62
CA TYR A 13 2.26 -2.23 -4.84
C TYR A 13 2.78 -3.49 -5.54
N LEU A 14 3.84 -4.07 -4.97
CA LEU A 14 4.57 -5.22 -5.51
C LEU A 14 4.48 -6.42 -4.55
N GLY A 15 3.27 -6.76 -4.14
CA GLY A 15 2.97 -7.99 -3.41
C GLY A 15 2.91 -9.23 -4.31
N VAL A 16 2.68 -10.39 -3.68
CA VAL A 16 2.22 -11.63 -4.33
C VAL A 16 0.80 -11.85 -3.85
N GLY A 17 -0.13 -12.03 -4.78
CA GLY A 17 -1.54 -12.31 -4.50
C GLY A 17 -1.76 -13.64 -3.78
N ASP A 18 -2.88 -13.75 -3.06
CA ASP A 18 -3.39 -15.02 -2.50
C ASP A 18 -4.39 -15.70 -3.45
N LEU A 19 -4.73 -15.06 -4.56
CA LEU A 19 -5.64 -15.58 -5.58
C LEU A 19 -4.98 -15.58 -6.96
N ARG A 20 -5.24 -16.64 -7.72
CA ARG A 20 -4.79 -16.85 -9.09
C ARG A 20 -5.70 -16.12 -10.08
N SER A 21 -5.10 -15.49 -11.08
CA SER A 21 -5.77 -15.09 -12.31
C SER A 21 -5.28 -15.94 -13.47
N ASP A 22 -6.23 -16.44 -14.26
CA ASP A 22 -5.98 -17.10 -15.54
C ASP A 22 -6.17 -16.11 -16.69
N TYR A 23 -5.30 -16.19 -17.69
CA TYR A 23 -5.30 -15.27 -18.83
C TYR A 23 -5.67 -16.01 -20.14
N PRO A 24 -6.19 -15.30 -21.15
CA PRO A 24 -6.62 -15.92 -22.41
C PRO A 24 -5.49 -16.65 -23.18
N ASP A 25 -4.23 -16.29 -22.95
CA ASP A 25 -3.05 -16.94 -23.55
C ASP A 25 -2.64 -18.23 -22.83
N GLY A 26 -3.44 -18.71 -21.87
CA GLY A 26 -3.13 -19.88 -21.03
C GLY A 26 -2.12 -19.60 -19.91
N GLY A 27 -1.58 -18.37 -19.83
CA GLY A 27 -0.76 -17.94 -18.71
C GLY A 27 -1.58 -17.77 -17.43
N TRP A 28 -0.89 -17.74 -16.29
CA TRP A 28 -1.52 -17.44 -15.00
C TRP A 28 -0.58 -16.66 -14.10
N SER A 29 -1.13 -15.99 -13.08
CA SER A 29 -0.32 -15.37 -12.02
C SER A 29 -1.07 -15.26 -10.69
N TRP A 30 -0.32 -15.26 -9.59
CA TRP A 30 -0.83 -14.94 -8.25
C TRP A 30 -0.74 -13.44 -8.02
N ASN A 31 -1.75 -12.71 -8.51
CA ASN A 31 -1.74 -11.25 -8.57
C ASN A 31 -2.97 -10.61 -7.92
N ARG A 32 -3.86 -11.41 -7.31
CA ARG A 32 -5.09 -10.91 -6.70
C ARG A 32 -5.11 -11.09 -5.20
N HIS A 33 -5.67 -10.10 -4.51
CA HIS A 33 -6.06 -10.20 -3.10
C HIS A 33 -7.53 -9.88 -2.92
N ARG A 34 -8.18 -10.63 -2.02
CA ARG A 34 -9.49 -10.27 -1.49
C ARG A 34 -9.40 -10.08 0.01
N LEU A 35 -9.80 -8.89 0.46
CA LEU A 35 -9.71 -8.49 1.86
C LEU A 35 -11.10 -8.10 2.38
N THR A 36 -11.32 -8.37 3.65
CA THR A 36 -12.49 -7.95 4.42
C THR A 36 -12.09 -6.97 5.48
N LEU A 37 -12.28 -5.67 5.21
CA LEU A 37 -11.82 -4.58 6.06
C LEU A 37 -13.03 -3.94 6.76
N GLY A 38 -13.51 -4.59 7.83
CA GLY A 38 -14.77 -4.21 8.48
C GLY A 38 -15.96 -4.40 7.52
N ARG A 39 -16.62 -3.30 7.13
CA ARG A 39 -17.73 -3.37 6.14
C ARG A 39 -17.27 -3.42 4.68
N TYR A 40 -16.00 -3.12 4.43
CA TYR A 40 -15.49 -3.00 3.07
C TYR A 40 -15.08 -4.37 2.55
N ARG A 41 -15.51 -4.67 1.32
CA ARG A 41 -14.95 -5.78 0.55
C ARG A 41 -13.98 -5.18 -0.45
N VAL A 42 -12.72 -5.53 -0.33
CA VAL A 42 -11.64 -4.95 -1.12
C VAL A 42 -11.06 -6.03 -2.02
N GLU A 43 -10.86 -5.69 -3.29
CA GLU A 43 -10.12 -6.50 -4.24
C GLU A 43 -8.94 -5.69 -4.79
N LEU A 44 -7.73 -6.26 -4.69
CA LEU A 44 -6.53 -5.73 -5.32
C LEU A 44 -6.16 -6.67 -6.47
N THR A 45 -5.92 -6.12 -7.66
CA THR A 45 -5.46 -6.88 -8.83
C THR A 45 -4.21 -6.22 -9.40
N GLN A 46 -3.06 -6.86 -9.24
CA GLN A 46 -1.80 -6.38 -9.76
C GLN A 46 -1.68 -6.65 -11.27
N ASP A 47 -1.02 -5.76 -11.98
CA ASP A 47 -0.71 -5.93 -13.39
C ASP A 47 0.24 -7.13 -13.58
N ARG A 48 -0.13 -8.04 -14.50
CA ARG A 48 0.67 -9.23 -14.83
C ARG A 48 2.09 -8.89 -15.26
N GLN A 49 2.27 -7.83 -16.04
CA GLN A 49 3.59 -7.41 -16.54
C GLN A 49 4.48 -6.96 -15.38
N ILE A 50 3.91 -6.27 -14.40
CA ILE A 50 4.62 -5.82 -13.20
C ILE A 50 5.03 -7.01 -12.33
N VAL A 51 4.15 -8.01 -12.17
CA VAL A 51 4.47 -9.26 -11.46
C VAL A 51 5.59 -10.03 -12.18
N ALA A 52 5.58 -10.07 -13.52
CA ALA A 52 6.55 -10.82 -14.30
C ALA A 52 7.93 -10.15 -14.40
N GLN A 53 7.98 -8.83 -14.62
CA GLN A 53 9.19 -8.14 -15.06
C GLN A 53 10.04 -7.57 -13.92
N ARG A 54 9.56 -7.59 -12.66
CA ARG A 54 10.20 -6.94 -11.50
C ARG A 54 10.72 -5.54 -11.88
N PRO A 55 9.81 -4.54 -11.95
CA PRO A 55 10.15 -3.25 -12.52
C PRO A 55 11.41 -2.67 -11.87
N ARG A 56 12.29 -2.12 -12.69
CA ARG A 56 13.49 -1.41 -12.21
C ARG A 56 13.03 -0.16 -11.47
N GLY A 57 13.71 0.17 -10.37
CA GLY A 57 13.44 1.41 -9.63
C GLY A 57 13.54 2.64 -10.53
N GLY A 58 12.81 3.71 -10.18
CA GLY A 58 12.86 4.96 -10.96
C GLY A 58 11.57 5.76 -11.10
N GLY A 59 10.45 5.33 -10.50
CA GLY A 59 9.15 5.95 -10.78
C GLY A 59 8.09 5.68 -9.72
N LEU A 60 7.00 6.46 -9.71
CA LEU A 60 5.71 5.87 -9.37
C LEU A 60 5.27 5.02 -10.56
N ILE A 61 5.16 3.70 -10.38
CA ILE A 61 4.81 2.76 -11.43
C ILE A 61 3.37 2.31 -11.19
N PRO A 62 2.41 2.61 -12.10
CA PRO A 62 1.08 2.03 -12.03
C PRO A 62 1.19 0.52 -11.98
N SER A 63 0.60 -0.09 -10.95
CA SER A 63 0.92 -1.48 -10.60
C SER A 63 -0.29 -2.30 -10.24
N THR A 64 -1.35 -1.67 -9.70
CA THR A 64 -2.44 -2.39 -9.07
C THR A 64 -3.75 -1.65 -9.27
N GLN A 65 -4.79 -2.39 -9.65
CA GLN A 65 -6.16 -1.92 -9.62
C GLN A 65 -6.78 -2.27 -8.27
N LEU A 66 -7.43 -1.30 -7.64
CA LEU A 66 -8.13 -1.41 -6.37
C LEU A 66 -9.63 -1.26 -6.62
N ALA A 67 -10.42 -2.19 -6.09
CA ALA A 67 -11.88 -2.13 -6.07
C ALA A 67 -12.38 -2.25 -4.63
N ILE A 68 -13.26 -1.34 -4.20
CA ILE A 68 -13.82 -1.30 -2.85
C ILE A 68 -15.34 -1.26 -2.93
N SER A 69 -16.00 -2.29 -2.43
CA SER A 69 -17.46 -2.30 -2.23
C SER A 69 -17.81 -1.91 -0.80
N GLY A 70 -19.02 -1.35 -0.60
CA GLY A 70 -19.51 -0.90 0.71
C GLY A 70 -19.15 0.55 1.06
N VAL A 71 -18.58 1.29 0.11
CA VAL A 71 -18.34 2.73 0.17
C VAL A 71 -19.66 3.48 -0.06
N ARG A 72 -19.93 4.54 0.72
CA ARG A 72 -21.18 5.32 0.62
C ARG A 72 -21.01 6.66 -0.11
N SER A 73 -19.78 7.12 -0.29
CA SER A 73 -19.49 8.37 -1.00
C SER A 73 -18.09 8.35 -1.60
N PHE A 74 -17.85 9.18 -2.62
CA PHE A 74 -16.54 9.34 -3.24
C PHE A 74 -15.44 9.68 -2.21
N ALA A 75 -15.70 10.65 -1.33
CA ALA A 75 -14.76 11.07 -0.29
C ALA A 75 -14.47 9.97 0.74
N GLU A 76 -15.43 9.07 1.00
CA GLU A 76 -15.18 7.89 1.82
C GLU A 76 -14.23 6.92 1.11
N GLY A 77 -14.45 6.66 -0.18
CA GLY A 77 -13.60 5.75 -0.96
C GLY A 77 -12.16 6.26 -1.12
N GLU A 78 -11.96 7.57 -1.30
CA GLU A 78 -10.62 8.18 -1.29
C GLU A 78 -9.91 7.91 0.04
N ARG A 79 -10.57 8.19 1.18
CA ARG A 79 -9.97 7.95 2.51
C ARG A 79 -9.61 6.49 2.76
N VAL A 80 -10.53 5.56 2.44
CA VAL A 80 -10.27 4.12 2.60
C VAL A 80 -9.10 3.68 1.72
N SER A 81 -9.01 4.20 0.49
CA SER A 81 -7.89 3.92 -0.42
C SER A 81 -6.57 4.47 0.11
N ASP A 82 -6.56 5.69 0.63
CA ASP A 82 -5.37 6.32 1.23
C ASP A 82 -4.86 5.52 2.43
N ASP A 83 -5.76 5.13 3.34
CA ASP A 83 -5.42 4.36 4.53
C ASP A 83 -4.90 2.96 4.17
N LEU A 84 -5.53 2.31 3.19
CA LEU A 84 -5.06 1.04 2.65
C LEU A 84 -3.66 1.17 2.03
N CYS A 85 -3.41 2.20 1.21
CA CYS A 85 -2.10 2.48 0.63
C CYS A 85 -1.01 2.67 1.70
N ARG A 86 -1.32 3.29 2.85
CA ARG A 86 -0.38 3.41 3.97
C ARG A 86 -0.02 2.05 4.56
N LEU A 87 -1.01 1.18 4.77
CA LEU A 87 -0.77 -0.16 5.30
C LEU A 87 -0.02 -1.05 4.31
N LEU A 88 -0.39 -1.00 3.02
CA LEU A 88 0.31 -1.70 1.95
C LEU A 88 1.76 -1.21 1.83
N SER A 89 1.98 0.10 1.95
CA SER A 89 3.32 0.68 1.95
C SER A 89 4.19 0.10 3.05
N LEU A 90 3.61 -0.04 4.25
CA LEU A 90 4.30 -0.61 5.39
C LEU A 90 4.66 -2.08 5.16
N ALA A 91 3.68 -2.86 4.71
CA ALA A 91 3.81 -4.30 4.58
C ALA A 91 4.72 -4.72 3.43
N ALA A 92 4.64 -4.02 2.29
CA ALA A 92 5.46 -4.28 1.11
C ALA A 92 6.81 -3.55 1.12
N GLN A 93 7.08 -2.70 2.13
CA GLN A 93 8.21 -1.76 2.14
C GLN A 93 8.35 -0.96 0.84
N SER A 94 7.23 -0.49 0.31
CA SER A 94 7.17 0.25 -0.94
C SER A 94 6.39 1.54 -0.73
N GLN A 95 6.62 2.57 -1.54
CA GLN A 95 5.78 3.77 -1.51
C GLN A 95 4.51 3.53 -2.33
N VAL A 96 3.53 2.85 -1.73
CA VAL A 96 2.23 2.60 -2.34
C VAL A 96 1.37 3.85 -2.21
N VAL A 97 0.92 4.38 -3.34
CA VAL A 97 0.08 5.58 -3.39
C VAL A 97 -1.03 5.41 -4.42
N PRO A 98 -2.20 6.02 -4.21
CA PRO A 98 -3.24 6.08 -5.22
C PRO A 98 -2.86 7.08 -6.33
N LEU A 99 -3.10 6.69 -7.57
CA LEU A 99 -2.90 7.50 -8.78
C LEU A 99 -4.19 8.14 -9.24
N SER A 100 -5.28 7.36 -9.33
CA SER A 100 -6.57 7.81 -9.83
C SER A 100 -7.73 7.18 -9.07
N TYR A 101 -8.92 7.77 -9.18
CA TYR A 101 -10.15 7.32 -8.51
C TYR A 101 -11.35 7.39 -9.44
N ARG A 102 -12.32 6.47 -9.28
CA ARG A 102 -13.62 6.50 -9.96
C ARG A 102 -14.74 5.92 -9.09
N PHE A 103 -15.85 6.65 -8.94
CA PHE A 103 -17.05 6.18 -8.23
C PHE A 103 -18.29 7.01 -8.60
N GLY A 104 -19.41 6.35 -8.89
CA GLY A 104 -20.69 7.02 -9.20
C GLY A 104 -20.60 8.07 -10.31
N GLY A 105 -19.85 7.79 -11.38
CA GLY A 105 -19.60 8.72 -12.49
C GLY A 105 -18.63 9.87 -12.17
N ARG A 106 -18.20 10.04 -10.92
CA ARG A 106 -17.14 10.98 -10.53
C ARG A 106 -15.78 10.31 -10.66
N GLY A 107 -14.77 11.09 -11.01
CA GLY A 107 -13.39 10.63 -11.04
C GLY A 107 -12.41 11.74 -10.71
N ARG A 108 -11.24 11.36 -10.24
CA ARG A 108 -10.09 12.24 -10.08
C ARG A 108 -9.06 11.86 -11.14
N GLN A 109 -8.54 12.86 -11.84
CA GLN A 109 -7.52 12.61 -12.86
C GLN A 109 -6.27 11.95 -12.24
N PRO A 110 -5.56 11.11 -13.01
CA PRO A 110 -4.33 10.49 -12.55
C PRO A 110 -3.34 11.55 -12.07
N LEU A 111 -2.75 11.35 -10.91
CA LEU A 111 -1.53 12.04 -10.55
C LEU A 111 -0.46 11.65 -11.58
N HIS A 112 0.10 12.64 -12.29
CA HIS A 112 1.26 12.38 -13.13
C HIS A 112 2.40 11.85 -12.24
N PRO A 113 2.90 10.64 -12.50
CA PRO A 113 3.88 10.01 -11.65
C PRO A 113 5.21 10.79 -11.71
N MET A 114 5.45 11.68 -10.75
CA MET A 114 6.74 12.31 -10.52
C MET A 114 7.31 11.80 -9.19
N GLY A 115 8.37 10.99 -9.24
CA GLY A 115 9.06 10.46 -8.06
C GLY A 115 9.77 9.14 -8.32
N GLN A 116 10.70 8.72 -7.46
CA GLN A 116 11.43 7.46 -7.59
C GLN A 116 10.85 6.36 -6.68
N ALA A 117 10.51 5.19 -7.23
CA ALA A 117 10.27 3.99 -6.45
C ALA A 117 11.57 3.53 -5.78
N ILE A 118 11.53 3.40 -4.45
CA ILE A 118 12.59 2.76 -3.68
C ILE A 118 12.11 1.35 -3.36
N TYR A 119 12.87 0.36 -3.83
CA TYR A 119 12.60 -1.04 -3.60
C TYR A 119 13.40 -1.53 -2.40
N LEU A 120 12.71 -2.03 -1.38
CA LEU A 120 13.33 -2.75 -0.27
C LEU A 120 12.70 -4.13 -0.11
N ARG A 121 13.42 -5.05 0.53
CA ARG A 121 12.94 -6.43 0.74
C ARG A 121 11.69 -6.41 1.63
N PRO A 122 10.55 -6.98 1.21
CA PRO A 122 9.33 -6.94 2.01
C PRO A 122 9.54 -7.44 3.44
N LEU A 123 8.88 -6.80 4.43
CA LEU A 123 8.98 -7.21 5.84
C LEU A 123 8.33 -8.56 6.09
N LEU A 124 7.18 -8.76 5.45
CA LEU A 124 6.48 -10.03 5.50
C LEU A 124 7.09 -10.94 4.43
N PRO A 125 7.39 -12.21 4.75
CA PRO A 125 7.71 -13.19 3.72
C PRO A 125 6.46 -13.38 2.85
N ILE A 126 6.36 -12.63 1.76
CA ILE A 126 5.22 -12.70 0.84
C ILE A 126 5.43 -13.90 -0.10
N ARG A 127 5.24 -15.11 0.43
CA ARG A 127 5.28 -16.34 -0.40
C ARG A 127 3.99 -16.57 -1.17
N ASP A 128 2.85 -16.27 -0.54
CA ASP A 128 1.51 -16.64 -1.03
C ASP A 128 0.43 -15.59 -0.74
N GLY A 129 0.82 -14.37 -0.38
CA GLY A 129 -0.12 -13.29 -0.05
C GLY A 129 -0.94 -13.48 1.22
N ALA A 130 -0.97 -14.66 1.82
CA ALA A 130 -1.80 -14.96 2.99
C ALA A 130 -1.35 -14.17 4.23
N ALA A 131 -0.04 -14.01 4.41
CA ALA A 131 0.53 -13.16 5.47
C ALA A 131 0.12 -11.69 5.29
N MET A 132 0.09 -11.19 4.04
CA MET A 132 -0.35 -9.82 3.73
C MET A 132 -1.83 -9.63 4.07
N ARG A 133 -2.70 -10.55 3.61
CA ARG A 133 -4.13 -10.53 3.92
C ARG A 133 -4.36 -10.54 5.43
N THR A 134 -3.73 -11.47 6.14
CA THR A 134 -3.86 -11.61 7.60
C THR A 134 -3.44 -10.33 8.32
N TYR A 135 -2.31 -9.73 7.94
CA TYR A 135 -1.84 -8.47 8.49
C TYR A 135 -2.87 -7.35 8.30
N LEU A 136 -3.35 -7.15 7.07
CA LEU A 136 -4.30 -6.08 6.76
C LEU A 136 -5.63 -6.25 7.50
N GLU A 137 -6.19 -7.46 7.50
CA GLU A 137 -7.47 -7.75 8.17
C GLU A 137 -7.36 -7.67 9.70
N THR A 138 -6.19 -7.93 10.27
CA THR A 138 -5.94 -7.82 11.72
C THR A 138 -5.72 -6.36 12.15
N VAL A 139 -4.95 -5.59 11.38
CA VAL A 139 -4.57 -4.21 11.74
C VAL A 139 -5.66 -3.19 11.41
N TRP A 140 -6.50 -3.46 10.40
CA TRP A 140 -7.52 -2.53 9.97
C TRP A 140 -8.56 -2.17 11.05
N PRO A 141 -9.22 -3.14 11.73
CA PRO A 141 -10.27 -2.83 12.70
C PRO A 141 -9.86 -1.90 13.84
N PRO A 142 -8.69 -2.05 14.49
CA PRO A 142 -8.28 -1.13 15.55
C PRO A 142 -7.78 0.22 15.01
N CYS A 143 -7.18 0.28 13.82
CA CYS A 143 -6.63 1.52 13.27
C CYS A 143 -7.69 2.46 12.69
N TYR A 144 -8.71 1.92 12.02
CA TYR A 144 -9.65 2.73 11.24
C TYR A 144 -10.54 3.67 12.12
N PRO A 145 -11.14 3.23 13.24
CA PRO A 145 -11.88 4.13 14.13
C PRO A 145 -10.96 5.15 14.81
N ALA A 146 -9.80 4.71 15.29
CA ALA A 146 -8.85 5.58 16.00
C ALA A 146 -8.29 6.72 15.12
N GLN A 147 -8.20 6.51 13.81
CA GLN A 147 -7.83 7.57 12.86
C GLN A 147 -8.97 8.56 12.58
N ARG A 148 -10.23 8.13 12.64
CA ARG A 148 -11.40 9.03 12.49
C ARG A 148 -11.53 10.00 13.66
N ASP A 149 -11.23 9.54 14.87
CA ASP A 149 -11.39 10.34 16.08
C ASP A 149 -10.19 11.26 16.34
N ARG A 150 -9.03 10.94 15.77
CA ARG A 150 -7.89 11.86 15.76
C ARG A 150 -8.16 12.96 14.75
N ALA A 151 -8.61 14.11 15.26
CA ALA A 151 -8.44 15.39 14.58
C ALA A 151 -6.93 15.61 14.38
N PHE A 152 -6.39 15.08 13.27
CA PHE A 152 -5.02 15.30 12.87
C PHE A 152 -4.90 16.79 12.54
N ARG A 153 -4.51 17.58 13.54
CA ARG A 153 -4.12 18.97 13.29
C ARG A 153 -2.92 18.92 12.36
N PRO A 154 -2.99 19.49 11.15
CA PRO A 154 -1.82 19.59 10.30
C PRO A 154 -0.77 20.37 11.07
N VAL A 155 0.41 19.77 11.26
CA VAL A 155 1.55 20.48 11.85
C VAL A 155 2.09 21.39 10.74
N PRO A 156 2.07 22.71 10.88
CA PRO A 156 2.71 23.60 9.92
C PRO A 156 4.21 23.42 10.11
N SER A 157 4.88 22.82 9.13
CA SER A 157 6.32 22.60 9.19
C SER A 157 6.87 22.69 7.77
N PRO A 158 8.05 23.31 7.54
CA PRO A 158 8.62 23.44 6.20
C PRO A 158 8.86 22.06 5.59
N TYR A 159 8.62 21.92 4.28
CA TYR A 159 8.47 20.64 3.56
C TYR A 159 9.61 19.63 3.81
N GLU A 160 10.84 20.09 4.04
CA GLU A 160 12.00 19.24 4.37
C GLU A 160 11.92 18.63 5.78
N SER A 161 11.50 19.40 6.79
CA SER A 161 11.28 18.89 8.15
C SER A 161 10.12 17.88 8.23
N LEU A 162 9.14 18.00 7.33
CA LEU A 162 8.03 17.05 7.24
C LEU A 162 8.48 15.70 6.70
N ARG A 163 9.41 15.68 5.73
CA ARG A 163 9.94 14.43 5.17
C ARG A 163 10.74 13.66 6.22
N ASP A 164 11.65 14.34 6.91
CA ASP A 164 12.47 13.73 7.97
C ASP A 164 11.62 13.26 9.16
N HIS A 165 10.61 14.02 9.57
CA HIS A 165 9.70 13.60 10.62
C HIS A 165 8.76 12.47 10.19
N HIS A 166 8.30 12.48 8.95
CA HIS A 166 7.45 11.44 8.41
C HIS A 166 8.19 10.10 8.29
N ASP A 167 9.42 10.13 7.79
CA ASP A 167 10.24 8.92 7.66
C ASP A 167 10.63 8.37 9.03
N ARG A 168 11.01 9.25 9.98
CA ARG A 168 11.28 8.83 11.37
C ARG A 168 10.03 8.29 12.09
N ARG A 169 8.85 8.88 11.86
CA ARG A 169 7.59 8.37 12.42
C ARG A 169 7.22 7.03 11.79
N LYS A 170 7.43 6.86 10.48
CA LYS A 170 7.26 5.58 9.80
C LYS A 170 8.20 4.52 10.37
N GLU A 171 9.48 4.85 10.60
CA GLU A 171 10.46 3.94 11.21
C GLU A 171 10.03 3.49 12.62
N ILE A 172 9.60 4.43 13.48
CA ILE A 172 9.12 4.09 14.84
C ILE A 172 7.86 3.24 14.78
N LEU A 173 6.91 3.58 13.89
CA LEU A 173 5.69 2.81 13.70
C LEU A 173 6.01 1.41 13.13
N HIS A 174 7.00 1.32 12.23
CA HIS A 174 7.50 0.07 11.66
C HIS A 174 8.09 -0.83 12.72
N GLU A 175 8.99 -0.31 13.56
CA GLU A 175 9.57 -1.09 14.65
C GLU A 175 8.47 -1.54 15.61
N TYR A 176 7.57 -0.64 16.01
CA TYR A 176 6.48 -0.96 16.92
C TYR A 176 5.55 -2.06 16.36
N LEU A 177 5.15 -1.97 15.09
CA LEU A 177 4.28 -2.97 14.45
C LEU A 177 4.99 -4.31 14.26
N LEU A 178 6.28 -4.32 13.96
CA LEU A 178 7.08 -5.55 13.91
C LEU A 178 7.15 -6.21 15.29
N ARG A 179 7.32 -5.43 16.36
CA ARG A 179 7.31 -5.96 17.74
C ARG A 179 5.96 -6.58 18.10
N LEU A 180 4.85 -6.00 17.65
CA LEU A 180 3.51 -6.57 17.84
C LEU A 180 3.31 -7.91 17.11
N LEU A 181 4.12 -8.20 16.09
CA LEU A 181 4.13 -9.46 15.35
C LEU A 181 5.22 -10.44 15.84
N ASP A 182 5.74 -10.25 17.06
CA ASP A 182 6.83 -11.02 17.70
C ASP A 182 8.15 -11.07 16.88
N TYR A 183 8.40 -10.05 16.06
CA TYR A 183 9.70 -9.91 15.38
C TYR A 183 10.79 -9.50 16.38
N ARG A 184 11.86 -10.31 16.47
CA ARG A 184 12.98 -10.10 17.42
C ARG A 184 14.28 -9.56 16.80
N GLY A 185 14.32 -9.34 15.48
CA GLY A 185 15.50 -8.81 14.79
C GLY A 185 15.78 -7.34 15.09
N ARG A 186 17.01 -6.88 14.80
CA ARG A 186 17.34 -5.45 14.79
C ARG A 186 16.97 -4.86 13.44
N MET A 187 16.05 -3.89 13.42
CA MET A 187 15.70 -3.16 12.20
C MET A 187 16.85 -2.22 11.84
N LEU A 188 17.43 -2.38 10.65
CA LEU A 188 18.31 -1.37 10.08
C LEU A 188 17.44 -0.24 9.54
N LEU A 189 17.54 0.93 10.17
CA LEU A 189 16.78 2.12 9.81
C LEU A 189 17.04 2.52 8.34
N TYR A 190 16.01 3.08 7.69
CA TYR A 190 16.00 3.48 6.28
C TYR A 190 17.18 4.42 5.97
N ARG A 191 17.49 5.31 6.92
CA ARG A 191 18.62 6.25 6.85
C ARG A 191 20.00 5.58 6.96
N HIS A 192 20.08 4.43 7.62
CA HIS A 192 21.34 3.71 7.80
C HIS A 192 21.66 2.81 6.60
N ALA A 193 20.68 2.08 6.06
CA ALA A 193 20.87 1.23 4.88
C ALA A 193 21.30 2.05 3.65
N ALA A 194 20.75 3.26 3.47
CA ALA A 194 21.13 4.16 2.37
C ALA A 194 22.54 4.76 2.51
N ARG A 195 23.10 4.85 3.72
CA ARG A 195 24.48 5.32 3.96
C ARG A 195 25.51 4.21 3.79
N VAL A 196 25.21 3.01 4.30
CA VAL A 196 26.12 1.85 4.19
C VAL A 196 26.37 1.45 2.73
N GLY A 197 25.42 1.68 1.81
CA GLY A 197 25.62 1.43 0.38
C GLY A 197 26.50 2.46 -0.35
N LYS A 198 26.77 3.64 0.25
CA LYS A 198 27.65 4.66 -0.35
C LYS A 198 29.14 4.44 -0.01
N ASP A 199 29.43 3.64 1.02
CA ASP A 199 30.79 3.39 1.50
C ASP A 199 31.36 2.04 1.02
N ILE A 200 30.66 1.35 0.11
CA ILE A 200 31.09 0.08 -0.54
C ILE A 200 31.28 0.31 -2.04
N GLY A 201 31.84 1.47 -2.41
CA GLY A 201 32.24 1.84 -3.76
C GLY A 201 33.59 2.52 -3.77
#